data_AF-A0A316QXJ1-F1
#
_entry.id   AF-A0A316QXJ1-F1
#
_cell.length_a   1.000
_cell.length_b   1.000
_cell.length_c   1.000
_cell.angle_alpha   90.00
_cell.angle_beta   90.00
_cell.angle_gamma   90.00
#
_symmetry.space_group_name_H-M   'P 1'
#
loop_
_entity.id
_entity.type
_entity.pdbx_description
1 polymer ?
#
loop_
_entity_poly.entity_id
_entity_poly.type
_entity_poly.pdbx_seq_one_letter_code
_entity_poly.pdbx_strand_id
1 'polypeptide(L)'
;MDEKPYEEIIGRELAFLSEAGFGYEYLYDKGSDSSCVYIYRLKKGRDFLDFRTVSGGEKGNFVVFSGGRYLFPDLRLRHKKMFRAFALKHLFKRATVEERWRFAAELLKAEVTDGKLFDIPLS
;
A
#
# COMPACT_ATOMS: atom_id res chain seq x y z
N MET A 1 -6.96 -9.59 -21.21
CA MET A 1 -6.28 -8.50 -20.50
C MET A 1 -6.54 -8.78 -19.04
N ASP A 2 -5.53 -9.20 -18.28
CA ASP A 2 -5.73 -9.53 -16.86
C ASP A 2 -6.18 -8.25 -16.15
N GLU A 3 -7.39 -8.26 -15.62
CA GLU A 3 -7.99 -7.11 -14.97
C GLU A 3 -7.18 -6.80 -13.70
N LYS A 4 -6.49 -5.66 -13.69
CA LYS A 4 -5.77 -5.20 -12.50
C LYS A 4 -6.79 -4.62 -11.51
N PRO A 5 -7.01 -5.26 -10.36
CA PRO A 5 -8.04 -4.80 -9.44
C PRO A 5 -7.72 -3.40 -8.95
N TYR A 6 -8.75 -2.54 -8.90
CA TYR A 6 -8.67 -1.19 -8.34
C TYR A 6 -7.67 -0.25 -9.02
N GLU A 7 -7.24 -0.54 -10.26
CA GLU A 7 -6.26 0.28 -10.99
C GLU A 7 -6.64 1.76 -11.02
N GLU A 8 -7.90 2.09 -11.31
CA GLU A 8 -8.38 3.48 -11.31
C GLU A 8 -8.31 4.15 -9.93
N ILE A 9 -8.71 3.43 -8.87
CA ILE A 9 -8.70 3.95 -7.49
C ILE A 9 -7.27 4.15 -7.02
N ILE A 10 -6.40 3.15 -7.25
CA ILE A 10 -4.98 3.20 -6.93
C ILE A 10 -4.32 4.35 -7.69
N GLY A 11 -4.56 4.45 -9.00
CA GLY A 11 -4.02 5.53 -9.84
C GLY A 11 -4.43 6.92 -9.34
N ARG A 12 -5.68 7.09 -8.90
CA ARG A 12 -6.16 8.35 -8.35
C ARG A 12 -5.59 8.65 -6.96
N GLU A 13 -5.73 7.75 -6.00
CA GLU A 13 -5.36 8.02 -4.60
C GLU A 13 -3.83 8.06 -4.42
N LEU A 14 -3.09 7.30 -5.25
CA LEU A 14 -1.62 7.21 -5.23
C LEU A 14 -0.96 7.92 -6.43
N ALA A 15 -1.64 8.92 -7.01
CA ALA A 15 -1.15 9.68 -8.17
C ALA A 15 0.28 10.23 -7.96
N PHE A 16 0.61 10.68 -6.74
CA PHE A 16 1.94 11.18 -6.39
C PHE A 16 3.06 10.15 -6.60
N LEU A 17 2.75 8.84 -6.52
CA LEU A 17 3.71 7.78 -6.82
C LEU A 17 3.82 7.54 -8.32
N SER A 18 2.72 7.58 -9.07
CA SER A 18 2.82 7.52 -10.53
C SER A 18 3.58 8.70 -11.11
N GLU A 19 3.37 9.91 -10.58
CA GLU A 19 4.13 11.12 -10.93
C GLU A 19 5.63 10.96 -10.61
N ALA A 20 5.94 10.25 -9.53
CA ALA A 20 7.31 9.89 -9.15
C ALA A 20 7.91 8.72 -9.96
N GLY A 21 7.19 8.18 -10.95
CA GLY A 21 7.65 7.11 -11.84
C GLY A 21 7.38 5.68 -11.34
N PHE A 22 6.48 5.49 -10.38
CA PHE A 22 6.06 4.15 -9.97
C PHE A 22 4.99 3.58 -10.90
N GLY A 23 5.18 2.35 -11.37
CA GLY A 23 4.18 1.58 -12.11
C GLY A 23 3.40 0.64 -11.19
N TYR A 24 2.10 0.46 -11.48
CA TYR A 24 1.23 -0.47 -10.75
C TYR A 24 1.23 -1.86 -11.38
N GLU A 25 1.58 -2.86 -10.57
CA GLU A 25 1.54 -4.29 -10.84
C GLU A 25 0.61 -4.98 -9.83
N TYR A 26 -0.15 -5.96 -10.28
CA TYR A 26 -0.95 -6.83 -9.41
C TYR A 26 -0.38 -8.24 -9.46
N LEU A 27 -0.06 -8.77 -8.28
CA LEU A 27 0.45 -10.12 -8.11
C LEU A 27 -0.44 -10.89 -7.14
N TYR A 28 -0.42 -12.20 -7.29
CA TYR A 28 -1.21 -13.13 -6.49
C TYR A 28 -0.32 -14.30 -6.07
N ASP A 29 -0.30 -14.59 -4.77
CA ASP A 29 0.42 -15.72 -4.20
C ASP A 29 -0.57 -16.62 -3.45
N LYS A 30 -0.58 -17.93 -3.75
CA LYS A 30 -1.47 -18.91 -3.14
C LYS A 30 -0.66 -19.85 -2.26
N GLY A 31 -0.84 -19.72 -0.95
CA GLY A 31 -0.28 -20.64 0.03
C GLY A 31 -0.83 -22.05 -0.14
N SER A 32 -0.06 -23.03 0.33
CA SER A 32 -0.47 -24.44 0.35
C SER A 32 -1.68 -24.72 1.24
N ASP A 33 -1.98 -23.81 2.18
CA ASP A 33 -3.12 -23.86 3.11
C ASP A 33 -4.40 -23.19 2.55
N SER A 34 -4.46 -22.94 1.23
CA SER A 34 -5.53 -22.20 0.54
C SER A 34 -5.67 -20.72 0.94
N SER A 35 -4.77 -20.18 1.78
CA SER A 35 -4.68 -18.74 1.99
C SER A 35 -4.12 -18.07 0.74
N CYS A 36 -4.74 -16.97 0.31
CA CYS A 36 -4.25 -16.20 -0.83
C CYS A 36 -3.74 -14.86 -0.35
N VAL A 37 -2.55 -14.46 -0.79
CA VAL A 37 -2.00 -13.12 -0.58
C VAL A 37 -2.14 -12.35 -1.88
N TYR A 38 -2.94 -11.29 -1.83
CA TYR A 38 -3.05 -10.31 -2.88
C TYR A 38 -1.99 -9.23 -2.67
N ILE A 39 -1.21 -8.96 -3.71
CA ILE A 39 -0.08 -8.03 -3.66
C ILE A 39 -0.33 -6.94 -4.69
N TYR A 40 -0.55 -5.73 -4.20
CA TYR A 40 -0.68 -4.53 -5.00
C TYR A 40 0.67 -3.82 -4.97
N ARG A 41 1.44 -3.98 -6.04
CA ARG A 41 2.83 -3.53 -6.12
C ARG A 41 2.93 -2.21 -6.87
N LEU A 42 3.60 -1.24 -6.25
CA LEU A 42 4.01 0.01 -6.86
C LEU A 42 5.53 -0.04 -7.04
N LYS A 43 6.02 -0.06 -8.28
CA LYS A 43 7.42 -0.35 -8.59
C LYS A 43 8.10 0.79 -9.34
N LYS A 44 9.30 1.17 -8.91
CA LYS A 44 10.18 2.14 -9.57
C LYS A 44 11.54 1.49 -9.82
N GLY A 45 11.81 1.11 -11.07
CA GLY A 45 13.03 0.36 -11.41
C GLY A 45 13.09 -1.00 -10.68
N ARG A 46 14.06 -1.14 -9.77
CA ARG A 46 14.23 -2.35 -8.92
C ARG A 46 13.52 -2.25 -7.58
N ASP A 47 13.17 -1.05 -7.15
CA ASP A 47 12.56 -0.78 -5.85
C ASP A 47 11.03 -0.89 -5.96
N PHE A 48 10.37 -1.28 -4.88
CA PHE A 48 8.91 -1.41 -4.86
C PHE A 48 8.29 -1.26 -3.48
N LEU A 49 7.01 -0.90 -3.46
CA LEU A 49 6.12 -0.99 -2.31
C LEU A 49 5.03 -2.02 -2.62
N ASP A 50 4.96 -3.07 -1.82
CA ASP A 50 3.90 -4.07 -1.86
C ASP A 50 2.90 -3.76 -0.76
N PHE A 51 1.66 -3.41 -1.14
CA PHE A 51 0.55 -3.53 -0.21
C PHE A 51 0.02 -4.96 -0.26
N ARG A 52 0.19 -5.71 0.83
CA ARG A 52 -0.18 -7.13 0.92
C ARG A 52 -1.41 -7.31 1.78
N THR A 53 -2.42 -8.02 1.26
CA THR A 53 -3.62 -8.40 2.01
C THR A 53 -3.93 -9.88 1.79
N VAL A 54 -4.42 -10.54 2.84
CA VAL A 54 -4.83 -11.95 2.79
C VAL A 54 -6.30 -12.09 2.41
N SER A 55 -6.67 -13.17 1.74
CA SER A 55 -8.06 -13.53 1.43
C SER A 55 -8.90 -13.64 2.70
N GLY A 56 -10.00 -12.90 2.76
CA GLY A 56 -10.85 -12.80 3.96
C GLY A 56 -10.25 -11.96 5.09
N GLY A 57 -9.03 -11.44 4.91
CA GLY A 57 -8.38 -10.54 5.86
C GLY A 57 -8.87 -9.10 5.70
N GLU A 58 -9.16 -8.44 6.82
CA GLU A 58 -9.53 -7.02 6.83
C GLU A 58 -8.31 -6.08 6.87
N LYS A 59 -7.10 -6.62 7.02
CA LYS A 59 -5.86 -5.86 7.26
C LYS A 59 -4.86 -6.12 6.16
N GLY A 60 -4.26 -5.05 5.66
CA GLY A 60 -3.09 -5.10 4.80
C GLY A 60 -1.89 -4.41 5.42
N ASN A 61 -0.69 -4.80 4.99
CA ASN A 61 0.57 -4.21 5.44
C ASN A 61 1.44 -3.85 4.24
N PHE A 62 2.30 -2.85 4.41
CA PHE A 62 3.31 -2.51 3.42
C PHE A 62 4.59 -3.31 3.65
N VAL A 63 5.11 -3.88 2.56
CA VAL A 63 6.47 -4.41 2.47
C VAL A 63 7.19 -3.58 1.43
N VAL A 64 8.37 -3.08 1.76
CA VAL A 64 9.13 -2.21 0.86
C VAL A 64 10.44 -2.91 0.50
N PHE A 65 10.82 -2.84 -0.77
CA PHE A 65 12.16 -3.19 -1.20
C PHE A 65 12.82 -1.93 -1.73
N SER A 66 13.94 -1.55 -1.11
CA SER A 66 14.61 -0.29 -1.38
C SER A 66 16.11 -0.49 -1.27
N GLY A 67 16.85 -0.18 -2.34
CA GLY A 67 18.32 -0.24 -2.34
C GLY A 67 18.88 -1.64 -2.06
N GLY A 68 18.18 -2.69 -2.49
CA GLY A 68 18.62 -4.08 -2.33
C GLY A 68 18.23 -4.74 -1.00
N ARG A 69 17.45 -4.08 -0.15
CA ARG A 69 17.00 -4.62 1.15
C ARG A 69 15.48 -4.55 1.31
N TYR A 70 14.94 -5.51 2.05
CA TYR A 70 13.55 -5.47 2.51
C TYR A 70 13.41 -4.62 3.77
N LEU A 71 12.39 -3.78 3.78
CA LEU A 71 11.94 -2.98 4.92
C LEU A 71 10.48 -3.37 5.23
N PHE A 72 10.18 -3.50 6.51
CA PHE A 72 8.84 -3.84 7.01
C PHE A 72 8.35 -2.70 7.90
N PRO A 73 7.92 -1.57 7.32
CA PRO A 73 7.49 -0.42 8.10
C PRO A 73 6.20 -0.77 8.86
N ASP A 74 6.27 -0.80 10.18
CA ASP A 74 5.07 -0.90 11.02
C ASP A 74 4.34 0.45 11.05
N LEU A 75 3.62 0.74 9.95
CA LEU A 75 2.87 2.00 9.79
C LEU A 75 1.78 2.15 10.85
N ARG A 76 1.28 1.05 11.40
CA ARG A 76 0.30 1.10 12.49
C ARG A 76 0.94 1.62 13.78
N LEU A 77 2.17 1.19 14.07
CA LEU A 77 2.93 1.66 15.22
C LEU A 77 3.41 3.11 15.03
N ARG A 78 3.84 3.47 13.80
CA ARG A 78 4.31 4.82 13.47
C ARG A 78 3.18 5.87 13.44
N HIS A 79 2.02 5.50 12.89
CA HIS A 79 0.88 6.41 12.68
C HIS A 79 -0.34 6.08 13.53
N LYS A 80 -0.14 5.75 14.81
CA LYS A 80 -1.22 5.35 15.74
C LYS A 80 -2.42 6.30 15.74
N LYS A 81 -2.19 7.60 15.66
CA LYS A 81 -3.27 8.62 15.67
C LYS A 81 -4.14 8.52 14.41
N MET A 82 -3.53 8.36 13.23
CA MET A 82 -4.25 8.18 11.97
C MET A 82 -5.07 6.89 11.97
N PHE A 83 -4.47 5.78 12.43
CA PHE A 83 -5.20 4.51 12.56
C PHE A 83 -6.38 4.59 13.54
N ARG A 84 -6.23 5.31 14.66
CA ARG A 84 -7.33 5.53 15.61
C ARG A 84 -8.44 6.37 15.00
N ALA A 85 -8.10 7.45 14.30
CA ALA A 85 -9.09 8.29 13.62
C ALA A 85 -9.85 7.51 12.53
N PHE A 86 -9.13 6.73 11.73
CA PHE A 86 -9.72 5.84 10.72
C PHE A 86 -10.65 4.80 11.36
N ALA A 87 -10.20 4.13 12.41
CA ALA A 87 -11.03 3.16 13.14
C ALA A 87 -12.29 3.82 13.74
N LEU A 88 -12.17 5.02 14.30
CA LEU A 88 -13.29 5.78 14.87
C LEU A 88 -14.35 6.11 13.81
N LYS A 89 -13.91 6.56 12.62
CA LYS A 89 -14.78 6.84 11.47
C LYS A 89 -15.57 5.60 11.01
N HIS A 90 -15.00 4.42 11.23
CA HIS A 90 -15.51 3.14 10.72
C HIS A 90 -16.02 2.19 11.82
N LEU A 91 -16.33 2.70 13.02
CA LEU A 91 -16.84 1.89 14.13
C LEU A 91 -18.13 1.13 13.80
N PHE A 92 -19.04 1.76 13.05
CA PHE A 92 -20.36 1.21 12.75
C PHE A 92 -20.52 0.73 11.31
N LYS A 93 -19.54 1.01 10.45
CA LYS A 93 -19.56 0.68 9.02
C LYS A 93 -18.16 0.35 8.54
N ARG A 94 -18.02 -0.75 7.80
CA ARG A 94 -16.76 -1.13 7.16
C ARG A 94 -16.32 -0.05 6.17
N ALA A 95 -15.04 0.29 6.19
CA ALA A 95 -14.44 1.19 5.20
C ALA A 95 -14.56 0.61 3.79
N THR A 96 -14.92 1.47 2.83
CA THR A 96 -14.97 1.09 1.41
C THR A 96 -13.56 0.85 0.86
N VAL A 97 -13.46 0.22 -0.32
CA VAL A 97 -12.17 0.03 -1.00
C VAL A 97 -11.47 1.37 -1.25
N GLU A 98 -12.22 2.37 -1.69
CA GLU A 98 -11.69 3.73 -1.90
C GLU A 98 -11.16 4.34 -0.60
N GLU A 99 -11.90 4.23 0.50
CA GLU A 99 -11.45 4.77 1.79
C GLU A 99 -10.18 4.09 2.30
N ARG A 100 -10.04 2.78 2.06
CA ARG A 100 -8.82 2.03 2.40
C ARG A 100 -7.62 2.49 1.59
N TRP A 101 -7.79 2.69 0.28
CA TRP A 101 -6.72 3.17 -0.60
C TRP A 101 -6.34 4.62 -0.31
N ARG A 102 -7.33 5.48 -0.02
CA ARG A 102 -7.08 6.85 0.44
C ARG A 102 -6.28 6.86 1.74
N PHE A 103 -6.68 6.05 2.72
CA PHE A 103 -5.96 5.94 3.98
C PHE A 103 -4.53 5.41 3.78
N ALA A 104 -4.34 4.43 2.90
CA ALA A 104 -3.02 3.94 2.52
C ALA A 104 -2.16 5.07 1.89
N ALA A 105 -2.74 5.88 1.00
CA ALA A 105 -2.06 7.02 0.41
C ALA A 105 -1.67 8.08 1.45
N GLU A 106 -2.55 8.37 2.42
CA GLU A 106 -2.24 9.28 3.52
C GLU A 106 -1.08 8.79 4.38
N LEU A 107 -1.03 7.48 4.70
CA LEU A 107 0.07 6.87 5.44
C LEU A 107 1.40 6.98 4.69
N LEU A 108 1.40 6.70 3.37
CA LEU A 108 2.61 6.79 2.57
C LEU A 108 3.09 8.24 2.45
N LYS A 109 2.18 9.20 2.24
CA LYS A 109 2.51 10.63 2.24
C LYS A 109 3.14 11.07 3.56
N ALA A 110 2.65 10.56 4.69
CA ALA A 110 3.20 10.86 6.02
C ALA A 110 4.60 10.25 6.26
N GLU A 111 5.01 9.23 5.49
CA GLU A 111 6.36 8.66 5.53
C GLU A 111 7.34 9.34 4.57
N VAL A 112 6.87 10.28 3.73
CA VAL A 112 7.76 11.03 2.84
C VAL A 112 8.63 11.98 3.67
N THR A 113 9.94 11.80 3.55
CA THR A 113 10.95 12.60 4.24
C THR A 113 12.08 12.93 3.26
N ASP A 114 12.46 14.21 3.18
CA ASP A 114 13.52 14.72 2.29
C ASP A 114 13.40 14.24 0.83
N GLY A 115 12.17 14.23 0.30
CA GLY A 115 11.88 13.82 -1.08
C GLY A 115 11.96 12.31 -1.34
N LYS A 116 12.04 11.50 -0.29
CA LYS A 116 12.12 10.03 -0.37
C LYS A 116 10.97 9.37 0.36
N LEU A 117 10.56 8.21 -0.14
CA LEU A 117 9.65 7.30 0.54
C LEU A 117 10.40 6.00 0.83
N PHE A 118 10.72 5.75 2.11
CA PHE A 118 11.51 4.59 2.54
C PHE A 118 12.83 4.42 1.77
N ASP A 119 13.62 5.48 1.72
CA ASP A 119 14.87 5.60 0.95
C ASP A 119 14.72 5.58 -0.59
N ILE A 120 13.53 5.37 -1.14
CA ILE A 120 13.28 5.45 -2.59
C ILE A 120 13.05 6.92 -2.99
N PRO A 121 13.84 7.50 -3.90
CA PRO A 121 13.64 8.87 -4.37
C PRO A 121 12.30 9.05 -5.09
N LEU A 122 11.60 10.16 -4.82
CA LEU A 122 10.37 10.52 -5.53
C LEU A 122 10.61 11.44 -6.75
N SER A 123 11.82 12.00 -6.88
CA SER A 123 12.27 12.73 -8.08
C SER A 123 13.00 11.86 -9.09
#